data_AF-A0A554WB46-F1
#
_entry.id   AF-A0A554WB46-F1
#
_cell.length_a   1.000
_cell.length_b   1.000
_cell.length_c   1.000
_cell.angle_alpha   90.00
_cell.angle_beta   90.00
_cell.angle_gamma   90.00
#
_symmetry.space_group_name_H-M   'P 1'
#
loop_
_entity.id
_entity.type
_entity.pdbx_description
1 polymer ?
#
loop_
_entity_poly.entity_id
_entity_poly.type
_entity_poly.pdbx_seq_one_letter_code
_entity_poly.pdbx_strand_id
1 'polypeptide(L)'
;MATPETEAGSRPLAQAARAWLGDALELAHVRLALLGVEASEHALDLARGLAWMMAAALLLPAALVCLLVLLTVLLWDTQRVLALALASGVLMATGAAAAWVGWQRLRGVAWFAASRAELARDVERLRGGRDAASQG
;
A
#
# COMPACT_ATOMS: atom_id res chain seq x y z
N MET A 1 -33.46 38.86 42.91
CA MET A 1 -32.94 39.45 41.66
C MET A 1 -32.00 38.41 41.06
N ALA A 2 -32.53 37.51 40.24
CA ALA A 2 -31.81 36.37 39.68
C ALA A 2 -31.51 36.64 38.21
N THR A 3 -30.27 36.41 37.80
CA THR A 3 -29.75 36.61 36.43
C THR A 3 -29.88 35.34 35.60
N PRO A 4 -30.58 35.35 34.45
CA PRO A 4 -30.51 34.26 33.47
C PRO A 4 -29.93 34.77 32.14
N GLU A 5 -28.61 34.68 31.93
CA GLU A 5 -27.97 35.18 30.68
C GLU A 5 -26.99 34.18 30.02
N THR A 6 -26.97 32.89 30.39
CA THR A 6 -25.89 31.98 29.94
C THR A 6 -26.21 31.07 28.74
N GLU A 7 -27.42 31.06 28.16
CA GLU A 7 -27.76 30.07 27.10
C GLU A 7 -27.54 30.54 25.64
N ALA A 8 -27.29 31.82 25.38
CA ALA A 8 -27.29 32.35 24.01
C ALA A 8 -25.97 32.13 23.23
N GLY A 9 -24.86 31.81 23.90
CA GLY A 9 -23.52 31.81 23.29
C GLY A 9 -23.12 30.54 22.54
N SER A 10 -23.72 29.37 22.83
CA SER A 10 -23.25 28.08 22.28
C SER A 10 -23.83 27.69 20.92
N ARG A 11 -25.03 28.19 20.58
CA ARG A 11 -25.71 27.91 19.29
C ARG A 11 -24.99 28.50 18.05
N PRO A 12 -24.45 29.73 18.04
CA PRO A 12 -23.81 30.28 16.85
C PRO A 12 -22.46 29.61 16.52
N LEU A 13 -21.70 29.19 17.53
CA LEU A 13 -20.42 28.50 17.36
C LEU A 13 -20.60 27.11 16.71
N ALA A 14 -21.64 26.38 17.12
CA ALA A 14 -21.97 25.07 16.57
C ALA A 14 -22.49 25.12 15.12
N GLN A 15 -23.05 26.26 14.69
CA GLN A 15 -23.41 26.48 13.29
C GLN A 15 -22.19 26.86 12.44
N ALA A 16 -21.31 27.73 12.96
CA ALA A 16 -20.05 28.06 12.30
C ALA A 16 -19.18 26.82 12.07
N ALA A 17 -19.02 25.96 13.08
CA ALA A 17 -18.27 24.71 12.94
C ALA A 17 -18.86 23.76 11.88
N ARG A 18 -20.19 23.71 11.76
CA ARG A 18 -20.88 22.90 10.73
C ARG A 18 -20.67 23.43 9.32
N ALA A 19 -20.70 24.75 9.14
CA ALA A 19 -20.41 25.39 7.87
C ALA A 19 -18.96 25.13 7.42
N TRP A 20 -18.01 25.28 8.34
CA TRP A 20 -16.59 24.98 8.08
C TRP A 20 -16.33 23.51 7.77
N LEU A 21 -17.05 22.58 8.43
CA LEU A 21 -16.98 21.15 8.08
C LEU A 21 -17.52 20.88 6.67
N GLY A 22 -18.60 21.55 6.29
CA GLY A 22 -19.17 21.47 4.94
C GLY A 22 -18.17 21.91 3.88
N ASP A 23 -17.59 23.10 4.05
CA ASP A 23 -16.57 23.64 3.14
C ASP A 23 -15.33 22.74 3.07
N ALA A 24 -14.87 22.20 4.20
CA ALA A 24 -13.74 21.28 4.24
C ALA A 24 -14.02 19.95 3.50
N LEU A 25 -15.24 19.43 3.62
CA LEU A 25 -15.70 18.23 2.91
C LEU A 25 -15.80 18.48 1.40
N GLU A 26 -16.29 19.64 0.99
CA GLU A 26 -16.40 20.04 -0.42
C GLU A 26 -15.01 20.22 -1.05
N LEU A 27 -14.10 20.92 -0.34
CA LEU A 27 -12.72 21.09 -0.78
C LEU A 27 -11.97 19.75 -0.86
N ALA A 28 -12.18 18.86 0.12
CA ALA A 28 -11.64 17.51 0.11
C ALA A 28 -12.19 16.68 -1.06
N HIS A 29 -13.48 16.80 -1.37
CA HIS A 29 -14.11 16.12 -2.51
C HIS A 29 -13.49 16.56 -3.83
N VAL A 30 -13.33 17.87 -4.05
CA VAL A 30 -12.70 18.41 -5.26
C VAL A 30 -11.25 17.98 -5.38
N ARG A 31 -10.47 18.03 -4.30
CA ARG A 31 -9.08 17.57 -4.32
C ARG A 31 -8.95 16.06 -4.51
N LEU A 32 -9.83 15.25 -3.92
CA LEU A 32 -9.87 13.81 -4.15
C LEU A 32 -10.27 13.46 -5.59
N ALA A 33 -11.17 14.24 -6.19
CA ALA A 33 -11.51 14.09 -7.60
C ALA A 33 -10.32 14.44 -8.50
N LEU A 34 -9.58 15.51 -8.20
CA LEU A 34 -8.37 15.91 -8.93
C LEU A 34 -7.23 14.89 -8.74
N LEU A 35 -6.96 14.48 -7.49
CA LEU A 35 -5.98 13.46 -7.14
C LEU A 35 -6.33 12.11 -7.76
N GLY A 36 -7.61 11.77 -7.85
CA GLY A 36 -8.08 10.54 -8.51
C GLY A 36 -7.79 10.54 -10.01
N VAL A 37 -7.97 11.70 -10.68
CA VAL A 37 -7.63 11.88 -12.09
C VAL A 37 -6.12 11.82 -12.31
N GLU A 38 -5.33 12.56 -11.52
CA GLU A 38 -3.87 12.59 -11.66
C GLU A 38 -3.21 11.26 -11.27
N ALA A 39 -3.78 10.57 -10.27
CA ALA A 39 -3.40 9.20 -9.94
C ALA A 39 -3.75 8.23 -11.06
N SER A 40 -4.85 8.43 -11.79
CA SER A 40 -5.21 7.56 -12.92
C SER A 40 -4.25 7.71 -14.11
N GLU A 41 -3.73 8.92 -14.35
CA GLU A 41 -2.70 9.17 -15.36
C GLU A 41 -1.39 8.45 -15.02
N HIS A 42 -0.94 8.52 -13.76
CA HIS A 42 0.30 7.88 -13.34
C HIS A 42 0.15 6.39 -12.97
N ALA A 43 -1.08 5.92 -12.70
CA ALA A 43 -1.37 4.52 -12.41
C ALA A 43 -1.01 3.61 -13.58
N LEU A 44 -1.17 4.09 -14.82
CA LEU A 44 -0.85 3.31 -16.01
C LEU A 44 0.66 3.10 -16.17
N ASP A 45 1.47 4.11 -15.85
CA ASP A 45 2.93 4.01 -15.84
C ASP A 45 3.45 3.13 -14.70
N LEU A 46 2.86 3.24 -13.51
CA LEU A 46 3.13 2.33 -12.40
C LEU A 46 2.74 0.89 -12.74
N ALA A 47 1.58 0.68 -13.36
CA ALA A 47 1.13 -0.63 -13.81
C ALA A 47 2.05 -1.20 -14.89
N ARG A 48 2.51 -0.37 -15.83
CA ARG A 48 3.48 -0.75 -16.86
C ARG A 48 4.83 -1.11 -16.25
N GLY A 49 5.32 -0.31 -15.31
CA GLY A 49 6.54 -0.61 -14.55
C GLY A 49 6.42 -1.91 -13.76
N LEU A 50 5.27 -2.15 -13.11
CA LEU A 50 5.00 -3.40 -12.40
C LEU A 50 4.94 -4.60 -13.35
N ALA A 51 4.35 -4.44 -14.54
CA ALA A 51 4.34 -5.49 -15.56
C ALA A 51 5.76 -5.83 -16.04
N TRP A 52 6.61 -4.83 -16.27
CA TRP A 52 8.03 -5.05 -16.58
C TRP A 52 8.79 -5.72 -15.45
N MET A 53 8.54 -5.32 -14.19
CA MET A 53 9.14 -5.98 -13.03
C MET A 53 8.66 -7.44 -12.89
N MET A 54 7.39 -7.72 -13.16
CA MET A 54 6.84 -9.08 -13.15
C MET A 54 7.47 -9.93 -14.25
N ALA A 55 7.60 -9.38 -15.46
CA ALA A 55 8.28 -10.03 -16.57
C ALA A 55 9.75 -10.31 -16.22
N ALA A 56 10.48 -9.31 -15.71
CA ALA A 56 11.86 -9.50 -15.26
C ALA A 56 11.96 -10.57 -14.15
N ALA A 57 11.08 -10.52 -13.14
CA ALA A 57 11.02 -11.50 -12.07
C ALA A 57 10.76 -12.94 -12.56
N LEU A 58 10.10 -13.11 -13.71
CA LEU A 58 9.87 -14.42 -14.32
C LEU A 58 11.01 -14.84 -15.26
N LEU A 59 11.54 -13.91 -16.06
CA LEU A 59 12.58 -14.20 -17.05
C LEU A 59 13.95 -14.43 -16.40
N LEU A 60 14.32 -13.66 -15.37
CA LEU A 60 15.60 -13.81 -14.69
C LEU A 60 15.84 -15.23 -14.12
N PRO A 61 14.92 -15.83 -13.35
CA PRO A 61 15.13 -17.19 -12.85
C PRO A 61 15.16 -18.22 -13.97
N ALA A 62 14.37 -18.06 -15.04
CA ALA A 62 14.42 -18.95 -16.20
C ALA A 62 15.79 -18.89 -16.91
N ALA A 63 16.31 -17.68 -17.16
CA ALA A 63 17.64 -17.48 -17.72
C ALA A 63 18.73 -18.05 -16.81
N LEU A 64 18.59 -17.89 -15.50
CA LEU A 64 19.51 -18.43 -14.51
C LEU A 64 19.55 -19.96 -14.51
N VAL A 65 18.38 -20.62 -14.56
CA VAL A 65 18.31 -22.08 -14.68
C VAL A 65 19.00 -22.55 -15.96
N CYS A 66 18.73 -21.89 -17.10
CA CYS A 66 19.38 -22.20 -18.37
C CYS A 66 20.91 -22.04 -18.27
N LEU A 67 21.39 -20.96 -17.65
CA LEU A 67 22.81 -20.72 -17.40
C LEU A 67 23.42 -21.81 -16.53
N LEU A 68 22.73 -22.27 -15.49
CA LEU A 68 23.20 -23.34 -14.62
C LEU A 68 23.27 -24.69 -15.32
N VAL A 69 22.31 -25.01 -16.19
CA VAL A 69 22.38 -26.21 -17.03
C VAL A 69 23.58 -26.13 -17.96
N LEU A 70 23.78 -24.99 -18.65
CA LEU A 70 24.93 -24.77 -19.52
C LEU A 70 26.26 -24.92 -18.76
N LEU A 71 26.35 -24.31 -17.58
CA LEU A 71 27.55 -24.36 -16.73
C LEU A 71 27.81 -25.78 -16.22
N THR A 72 26.74 -26.50 -15.86
CA THR A 72 26.82 -27.91 -15.47
C THR A 72 27.38 -28.74 -16.60
N VAL A 73 26.82 -28.64 -17.81
CA VAL A 73 27.28 -29.38 -18.99
C VAL A 73 28.73 -29.03 -19.33
N LEU A 74 29.10 -27.75 -19.27
CA LEU A 74 30.45 -27.28 -19.60
C LEU A 74 31.51 -27.78 -18.61
N LEU A 75 31.20 -27.81 -17.31
CA LEU A 75 32.12 -28.30 -16.27
C LEU A 75 32.04 -29.81 -16.04
N TRP A 76 31.04 -30.50 -16.59
CA TRP A 76 30.73 -31.90 -16.26
C TRP A 76 31.88 -32.85 -16.59
N ASP A 77 32.64 -32.58 -17.64
CA ASP A 77 33.72 -33.47 -18.06
C ASP A 77 34.88 -33.47 -17.06
N THR A 78 35.24 -32.28 -16.56
CA THR A 78 36.44 -32.07 -15.74
C THR A 78 36.18 -32.04 -14.23
N GLN A 79 35.05 -31.48 -13.77
CA GLN A 79 34.79 -31.20 -12.35
C GLN A 79 33.29 -31.27 -11.99
N ARG A 80 32.71 -32.48 -12.09
CA ARG A 80 31.27 -32.76 -11.82
C ARG A 80 30.75 -32.21 -10.50
N VAL A 81 31.53 -32.34 -9.43
CA VAL A 81 31.14 -31.89 -8.08
C VAL A 81 31.07 -30.37 -8.00
N LEU A 82 32.00 -29.67 -8.65
CA LEU A 82 32.05 -28.20 -8.64
C LEU A 82 30.92 -27.58 -9.46
N ALA A 83 30.54 -28.21 -10.59
CA ALA A 83 29.34 -27.87 -11.34
C ALA A 83 28.07 -27.98 -10.48
N LEU A 84 27.88 -29.11 -9.79
CA LEU A 84 26.72 -29.33 -8.94
C LEU A 84 26.66 -28.39 -7.73
N ALA A 85 27.81 -28.11 -7.12
CA ALA A 85 27.92 -27.17 -6.00
C ALA A 85 27.58 -25.73 -6.43
N LEU A 86 28.09 -25.26 -7.57
CA LEU A 86 27.77 -23.92 -8.09
C LEU A 86 26.29 -23.82 -8.48
N ALA A 87 25.75 -24.83 -9.18
CA ALA A 87 24.34 -24.83 -9.57
C ALA A 87 23.41 -24.80 -8.36
N SER A 88 23.69 -25.64 -7.35
CA SER A 88 22.91 -25.67 -6.11
C SER A 88 23.04 -24.37 -5.32
N GLY A 89 24.26 -23.82 -5.22
CA GLY A 89 24.51 -22.57 -4.50
C GLY A 89 23.79 -21.37 -5.10
N VAL A 90 23.82 -21.24 -6.43
CA VAL A 90 23.11 -20.18 -7.14
C VAL A 90 21.59 -20.33 -6.97
N LEU A 91 21.04 -21.55 -7.13
CA LEU A 91 19.60 -21.79 -6.91
C LEU A 91 19.16 -21.46 -5.48
N MET A 92 19.94 -21.87 -4.48
CA MET A 92 19.66 -21.53 -3.07
C MET A 92 19.74 -20.01 -2.85
N ALA A 93 20.75 -19.34 -3.38
CA ALA A 93 20.90 -17.89 -3.22
C ALA A 93 19.73 -17.13 -3.85
N THR A 94 19.32 -17.50 -5.07
CA THR A 94 18.19 -16.88 -5.75
C THR A 94 16.87 -17.21 -5.05
N GLY A 95 16.68 -18.45 -4.60
CA GLY A 95 15.51 -18.86 -3.81
C GLY A 95 15.40 -18.10 -2.49
N ALA A 96 16.50 -17.96 -1.76
CA ALA A 96 16.56 -17.20 -0.51
C ALA A 96 16.29 -15.71 -0.73
N ALA A 97 16.86 -15.10 -1.77
CA ALA A 97 16.58 -13.72 -2.14
C ALA A 97 15.10 -13.50 -2.50
N ALA A 98 14.51 -14.41 -3.29
CA ALA A 98 13.09 -14.36 -3.65
C ALA A 98 12.19 -14.50 -2.41
N ALA A 99 12.51 -15.43 -1.51
CA ALA A 99 11.78 -15.62 -0.25
C ALA A 99 11.88 -14.37 0.65
N TRP A 100 13.05 -13.75 0.73
CA TRP A 100 13.27 -12.52 1.50
C TRP A 100 12.46 -11.34 0.96
N VAL A 101 12.49 -11.13 -0.35
CA VAL A 101 11.68 -10.09 -1.01
C VAL A 101 10.18 -10.35 -0.80
N GLY A 102 9.74 -11.61 -0.93
CA GLY A 102 8.36 -12.02 -0.64
C GLY A 102 7.95 -11.71 0.80
N TRP A 103 8.81 -12.03 1.77
CA TRP A 103 8.58 -11.74 3.18
C TRP A 103 8.46 -10.24 3.46
N GLN A 104 9.33 -9.41 2.86
CA GLN A 104 9.25 -7.96 3.00
C GLN A 104 7.96 -7.40 2.39
N ARG A 105 7.53 -7.91 1.24
CA ARG A 105 6.25 -7.53 0.60
C ARG A 105 5.05 -7.88 1.47
N LEU A 106 5.02 -9.09 2.05
CA LEU A 106 3.97 -9.53 2.97
C LEU A 106 3.86 -8.61 4.21
N ARG A 107 4.99 -8.19 4.77
CA ARG A 107 5.00 -7.24 5.89
C ARG A 107 4.43 -5.86 5.51
N GLY A 108 4.70 -5.37 4.30
CA GLY A 108 4.15 -4.11 3.81
C GLY A 108 2.62 -4.15 3.63
N VAL A 109 2.07 -5.26 3.14
CA VAL A 109 0.61 -5.45 3.00
C VAL A 109 -0.07 -5.51 4.37
N ALA A 110 0.56 -6.11 5.39
CA ALA A 110 0.03 -6.13 6.75
C ALA A 110 -0.09 -4.73 7.37
N TRP A 111 0.86 -3.82 7.10
CA TRP A 111 0.78 -2.42 7.55
C TRP A 111 -0.34 -1.65 6.87
N PHE A 112 -0.55 -1.87 5.56
CA PHE A 112 -1.68 -1.28 4.83
C PHE A 112 -3.04 -1.76 5.34
N ALA A 113 -3.15 -3.04 5.68
CA ALA A 113 -4.37 -3.59 6.29
C ALA A 113 -4.66 -2.92 7.65
N ALA A 114 -3.64 -2.71 8.49
CA ALA A 114 -3.77 -2.00 9.75
C ALA A 114 -4.18 -0.53 9.56
N SER A 115 -3.55 0.19 8.62
CA SER A 115 -3.90 1.59 8.31
C SER A 115 -5.32 1.73 7.76
N ARG A 116 -5.78 0.78 6.92
CA ARG A 116 -7.18 0.77 6.43
C ARG A 116 -8.17 0.51 7.56
N ALA A 117 -7.83 -0.35 8.51
CA ALA A 117 -8.66 -0.62 9.68
C ALA A 117 -8.73 0.59 10.63
N GLU A 118 -7.66 1.38 10.72
CA GLU A 118 -7.66 2.65 11.45
C GLU A 118 -8.58 3.68 10.78
N LEU A 119 -8.45 3.83 9.45
CA LEU A 119 -9.27 4.79 8.69
C LEU A 119 -10.78 4.45 8.76
N ALA A 120 -11.14 3.16 8.76
CA ALA A 120 -12.51 2.72 8.96
C ALA A 120 -13.05 3.09 10.35
N ARG A 121 -12.21 2.99 11.39
CA ARG A 121 -12.58 3.39 12.76
C ARG A 121 -12.76 4.90 12.90
N ASP A 122 -11.95 5.70 12.21
CA ASP A 122 -12.08 7.15 12.21
C ASP A 122 -13.36 7.61 11.51
N VAL A 123 -13.76 6.95 10.41
CA VAL A 123 -15.03 7.21 9.73
C VAL A 123 -16.22 6.89 10.65
N GLU A 124 -16.17 5.77 11.37
CA GLU A 124 -17.24 5.37 12.29
C GLU A 124 -17.41 6.37 13.45
N ARG A 125 -16.29 6.89 14.00
CA ARG A 125 -16.31 7.93 15.03
C ARG A 125 -16.93 9.24 14.55
N LEU A 126 -16.62 9.64 13.31
CA LEU A 126 -17.20 10.85 12.70
C LEU A 126 -18.68 10.70 12.38
N ARG A 127 -19.15 9.48 12.10
CA ARG A 127 -20.57 9.17 11.86
C ARG A 127 -21.37 9.15 13.16
N GLY A 128 -20.90 8.42 14.18
CA GLY A 128 -21.56 8.35 15.49
C GLY A 128 -21.62 9.69 16.22
N GLY A 129 -20.62 10.56 16.04
CA GLY A 129 -20.66 11.92 16.58
C GLY A 129 -21.73 12.82 15.93
N ARG A 130 -22.12 12.54 14.67
CA ARG A 130 -23.18 13.26 13.96
C ARG A 130 -24.57 12.84 14.44
N ASP A 131 -24.75 11.56 14.74
CA ASP A 131 -26.03 10.99 15.16
C ASP A 131 -26.35 11.27 16.64
N ALA A 132 -25.32 11.47 17.47
CA ALA A 132 -25.47 11.97 18.83
C ALA A 132 -25.84 13.46 18.87
N ALA A 133 -25.38 14.25 17.88
CA ALA A 133 -25.67 15.68 17.78
C ALA A 133 -27.04 16.00 17.13
N SER A 134 -27.76 15.00 16.59
CA SER A 134 -29.11 15.14 16.03
C SER A 134 -30.23 14.69 16.99
N GLN A 135 -29.89 14.06 18.12
CA GLN A 135 -30.85 13.57 19.12
C GLN A 135 -30.97 14.44 20.38
N GLY A 136 -30.15 15.49 20.54
CA GLY A 136 -30.25 16.47 21.63
C GLY A 136 -30.52 17.87 21.10
#